data_AF-A0A6N7HQ78-F1
#
_entry.id   AF-A0A6N7HQ78-F1
#
_cell.length_a   1.000
_cell.length_b   1.000
_cell.length_c   1.000
_cell.angle_alpha   90.00
_cell.angle_beta   90.00
_cell.angle_gamma   90.00
#
_symmetry.space_group_name_H-M   'P 1'
#
loop_
_entity.id
_entity.type
_entity.pdbx_description
1 polymer ?
#
loop_
_entity_poly.entity_id
_entity_poly.type
_entity_poly.pdbx_seq_one_letter_code
_entity_poly.pdbx_strand_id
1 'polypeptide(L)'
;MTTAKLRPAGLIVVLTSLVMALTACGSGPSQVNSAVIIDGRSISVDDVQAILDKVVKEQPAARPLAQQHKLDLVAREALGQLVVHELVTKVAREENITASRDDVAAAMDQDPFGKEVPTDGSVPPEALAAQLVYRARDLRDTVTDQILLAQLADKQLDGLKVTMDYTTIASDDAGAAPESMKEKAEAKAHEFADDPDKVAELIAADADAGMDAKVAGEFLAGQLDPTLASSVMFGASEGSVVAFQPSADQAFWVVGLIRSRETDATGQATQPPQVSADQIVAIGRRLLQPTADRSDIRISPRYGVWDPSAMGVAPSEAETAGVVLPPADADTQQ
;
A
#
# COMPACT_ATOMS: atom_id res chain seq x y z
N MET A 1 54.41 60.53 41.56
CA MET A 1 54.37 60.04 42.95
C MET A 1 53.28 58.97 43.02
N THR A 2 53.69 57.69 43.03
CA THR A 2 53.53 56.75 44.19
C THR A 2 52.07 56.28 44.28
N THR A 3 51.63 55.01 44.27
CA THR A 3 52.17 53.64 44.13
C THR A 3 50.92 52.73 44.09
N ALA A 4 51.02 51.55 43.48
CA ALA A 4 49.99 50.51 43.50
C ALA A 4 49.67 49.96 44.91
N LYS A 5 48.48 49.37 45.12
CA LYS A 5 48.30 47.92 45.36
C LYS A 5 46.89 47.49 45.82
N LEU A 6 46.50 46.32 45.30
CA LEU A 6 45.75 45.20 45.91
C LEU A 6 44.21 45.28 46.09
N ARG A 7 43.53 44.52 45.20
CA ARG A 7 42.36 43.64 45.45
C ARG A 7 42.61 42.73 46.68
N PRO A 8 41.60 42.13 47.38
CA PRO A 8 40.52 41.35 46.75
C PRO A 8 39.18 41.20 47.51
N ALA A 9 38.33 40.36 46.92
CA ALA A 9 37.28 39.52 47.51
C ALA A 9 35.83 40.03 47.46
N GLY A 10 35.06 39.39 46.57
CA GLY A 10 33.79 38.80 46.96
C GLY A 10 32.54 39.59 46.64
N LEU A 11 32.00 39.43 45.42
CA LEU A 11 30.70 38.76 45.27
C LEU A 11 30.51 38.38 43.81
N ILE A 12 30.50 37.07 43.55
CA ILE A 12 30.11 36.47 42.28
C ILE A 12 28.57 36.48 42.28
N VAL A 13 27.96 37.31 41.42
CA VAL A 13 26.56 37.12 41.03
C VAL A 13 26.57 36.28 39.76
N VAL A 14 26.31 34.99 39.95
CA VAL A 14 26.04 34.02 38.89
C VAL A 14 24.70 34.39 38.26
N LEU A 15 24.74 35.09 37.13
CA LEU A 15 23.60 35.29 36.24
C LEU A 15 23.79 34.32 35.06
N THR A 16 23.60 33.04 35.36
CA THR A 16 23.54 31.96 34.36
C THR A 16 22.13 31.39 34.43
N SER A 17 21.19 32.03 33.75
CA SER A 17 19.85 31.48 33.60
C SER A 17 19.27 31.88 32.25
N LEU A 18 18.97 30.84 31.46
CA LEU A 18 18.13 30.81 30.27
C LEU A 18 18.73 31.32 28.95
N VAL A 19 19.75 30.63 28.45
CA VAL A 19 19.94 30.43 27.00
C VAL A 19 20.39 28.98 26.78
N MET A 20 19.48 28.02 26.86
CA MET A 20 19.61 26.65 26.32
C MET A 20 18.36 25.84 26.69
N ALA A 21 17.37 25.78 25.79
CA ALA A 21 16.41 24.66 25.63
C ALA A 21 15.30 25.01 24.60
N LEU A 22 15.64 25.57 23.43
CA LEU A 22 14.70 25.71 22.30
C LEU A 22 15.26 25.09 21.01
N THR A 23 16.05 24.03 21.15
CA THR A 23 16.41 23.12 20.05
C THR A 23 15.85 21.73 20.35
N ALA A 24 14.53 21.64 20.42
CA ALA A 24 13.81 20.37 20.50
C ALA A 24 12.40 20.53 19.91
N CYS A 25 12.32 20.98 18.66
CA CYS A 25 11.13 20.91 17.81
C CYS A 25 11.61 20.83 16.36
N GLY A 26 11.49 19.66 15.74
CA GLY A 26 11.66 19.47 14.30
C GLY A 26 13.00 18.93 13.80
N SER A 27 13.58 17.90 14.45
CA SER A 27 14.70 17.13 13.89
C SER A 27 14.26 15.82 13.22
N GLY A 28 13.03 15.80 12.69
CA GLY A 28 12.58 14.81 11.72
C GLY A 28 12.57 15.44 10.31
N PRO A 29 12.53 14.64 9.23
CA PRO A 29 12.41 15.17 7.88
C PRO A 29 11.26 16.19 7.82
N SER A 30 11.55 17.43 7.43
CA SER A 30 10.52 18.44 7.30
C SER A 30 9.55 18.02 6.20
N GLN A 31 8.27 17.85 6.50
CA GLN A 31 7.24 17.54 5.50
C GLN A 31 7.19 18.54 4.33
N VAL A 32 7.76 19.73 4.51
CA VAL A 32 7.78 20.84 3.54
C VAL A 32 8.30 20.41 2.16
N ASN A 33 9.25 19.47 2.07
CA ASN A 33 9.81 18.99 0.80
C ASN A 33 9.71 17.47 0.61
N SER A 34 8.96 16.78 1.47
CA SER A 34 8.78 15.33 1.42
C SER A 34 7.50 15.00 0.67
N ALA A 35 7.57 14.12 -0.32
CA ALA A 35 6.39 13.54 -0.96
C ALA A 35 5.82 12.40 -0.10
N VAL A 36 6.70 11.59 0.49
CA VAL A 36 6.34 10.57 1.49
C VAL A 36 7.45 10.43 2.52
N ILE A 37 7.08 10.11 3.75
CA ILE A 37 7.99 9.64 4.80
C ILE A 37 7.62 8.18 5.10
N ILE A 38 8.63 7.30 5.19
CA ILE A 38 8.49 5.88 5.52
C ILE A 38 9.53 5.54 6.58
N ASP A 39 9.11 5.21 7.80
CA ASP A 39 10.01 4.92 8.93
C ASP A 39 11.09 6.00 9.14
N GLY A 40 10.69 7.27 9.00
CA GLY A 40 11.59 8.42 9.11
C GLY A 40 12.52 8.66 7.90
N ARG A 41 12.49 7.82 6.87
CA ARG A 41 13.16 8.08 5.58
C ARG A 41 12.23 8.89 4.68
N SER A 42 12.74 9.94 4.07
CA SER A 42 11.96 10.84 3.22
C SER A 42 12.26 10.60 1.75
N ILE A 43 11.21 10.43 0.95
CA ILE A 43 11.25 10.56 -0.51
C ILE A 43 10.83 11.98 -0.84
N SER A 44 11.63 12.69 -1.63
CA SER A 44 11.44 14.11 -1.87
C SER A 44 10.38 14.38 -2.93
N VAL A 45 9.85 15.60 -2.94
CA VAL A 45 9.03 16.11 -4.05
C VAL A 45 9.82 16.10 -5.36
N ASP A 46 11.13 16.37 -5.31
CA ASP A 46 12.01 16.41 -6.47
C ASP A 46 12.13 15.03 -7.14
N ASP A 47 12.14 13.95 -6.36
CA ASP A 47 12.16 12.57 -6.88
C ASP A 47 10.91 12.28 -7.73
N VAL A 48 9.73 12.68 -7.24
CA VAL A 48 8.46 12.53 -7.96
C VAL A 48 8.43 13.42 -9.21
N GLN A 49 8.91 14.65 -9.10
CA GLN A 49 8.97 15.60 -10.23
C GLN A 49 9.92 15.11 -11.32
N ALA A 50 11.08 14.54 -10.97
CA ALA A 50 12.02 13.99 -11.93
C ALA A 50 11.40 12.84 -12.76
N ILE A 51 10.61 11.97 -12.13
CA ILE A 51 9.87 10.90 -12.84
C ILE A 51 8.83 11.53 -13.77
N LEU A 52 8.05 12.50 -13.29
CA LEU A 52 7.02 13.16 -14.10
C LEU A 52 7.61 13.89 -15.32
N ASP A 53 8.70 14.64 -15.12
CA ASP A 53 9.40 15.35 -16.19
C ASP A 53 9.93 14.36 -17.24
N LYS A 54 10.48 13.23 -16.80
CA LYS A 54 10.93 12.17 -17.69
C LYS A 54 9.78 11.55 -18.47
N VAL A 55 8.64 11.26 -17.84
CA VAL A 55 7.42 10.79 -18.51
C VAL A 55 6.98 11.77 -19.60
N VAL A 56 6.83 13.06 -19.27
CA VAL A 56 6.35 14.07 -20.23
C VAL A 56 7.34 14.28 -21.38
N LYS A 57 8.64 14.22 -21.10
CA LYS A 57 9.70 14.43 -22.09
C LYS A 57 9.88 13.24 -23.03
N GLU A 58 9.85 12.02 -22.51
CA GLU A 58 10.29 10.81 -23.23
C GLU A 58 9.13 9.96 -23.75
N GLN A 59 7.92 10.10 -23.20
CA GLN A 59 6.79 9.24 -23.54
C GLN A 59 5.68 10.00 -24.29
N PRO A 60 5.51 9.78 -25.61
CA PRO A 60 4.43 10.40 -26.38
C PRO A 60 3.02 10.11 -25.82
N ALA A 61 2.84 8.93 -25.22
CA ALA A 61 1.58 8.53 -24.58
C ALA A 61 1.22 9.33 -23.32
N ALA A 62 2.13 10.16 -22.79
CA ALA A 62 1.82 11.10 -21.71
C ALA A 62 1.07 12.35 -22.20
N ARG A 63 1.13 12.69 -23.50
CA ARG A 63 0.52 13.93 -24.04
C ARG A 63 -0.99 14.01 -23.81
N PRO A 64 -1.80 12.96 -24.03
CA PRO A 64 -3.23 13.01 -23.74
C PRO A 64 -3.52 13.26 -22.27
N LEU A 65 -2.75 12.65 -21.35
CA LEU A 65 -2.89 12.89 -19.91
C LEU A 65 -2.57 14.36 -19.56
N ALA A 66 -1.51 14.92 -20.14
CA ALA A 66 -1.16 16.33 -19.95
C ALA A 66 -2.26 17.28 -20.46
N GLN A 67 -2.79 17.02 -21.67
CA GLN A 67 -3.88 17.82 -22.26
C GLN A 67 -5.18 17.75 -21.46
N GLN A 68 -5.43 16.62 -20.80
CA GLN A 68 -6.61 16.40 -19.95
C GLN A 68 -6.38 16.80 -18.49
N HIS A 69 -5.23 17.41 -18.15
CA HIS A 69 -4.86 17.75 -16.78
C HIS A 69 -4.81 16.55 -15.81
N LYS A 70 -4.49 15.36 -16.32
CA LYS A 70 -4.43 14.08 -15.57
C LYS A 70 -3.00 13.64 -15.20
N LEU A 71 -2.04 14.57 -15.16
CA LEU A 71 -0.66 14.25 -14.73
C LEU A 71 -0.53 13.98 -13.24
N ASP A 72 -1.54 14.34 -12.46
CA ASP A 72 -1.67 13.96 -11.07
C ASP A 72 -1.79 12.44 -10.89
N LEU A 73 -2.40 11.72 -11.84
CA LEU A 73 -2.39 10.24 -11.87
C LEU A 73 -0.95 9.71 -11.95
N VAL A 74 -0.12 10.28 -12.83
CA VAL A 74 1.28 9.89 -12.99
C VAL A 74 2.08 10.20 -11.72
N ALA A 75 1.82 11.34 -11.08
CA ALA A 75 2.50 11.71 -9.85
C ALA A 75 2.14 10.80 -8.66
N ARG A 76 0.86 10.47 -8.48
CA ARG A 76 0.42 9.51 -7.45
C ARG A 76 0.96 8.11 -7.68
N GLU A 77 0.96 7.66 -8.92
CA GLU A 77 1.51 6.37 -9.31
C GLU A 77 3.03 6.31 -9.10
N ALA A 78 3.77 7.37 -9.45
CA ALA A 78 5.19 7.49 -9.16
C ALA A 78 5.47 7.36 -7.65
N LEU A 79 4.69 8.07 -6.83
CA LEU A 79 4.80 7.98 -5.38
C LEU A 79 4.47 6.57 -4.87
N GLY A 80 3.40 5.95 -5.37
CA GLY A 80 3.01 4.58 -5.01
C GLY A 80 4.10 3.56 -5.34
N GLN A 81 4.70 3.63 -6.53
CA GLN A 81 5.79 2.74 -6.91
C GLN A 81 7.06 2.95 -6.08
N LEU A 82 7.37 4.19 -5.70
CA LEU A 82 8.49 4.51 -4.81
C LEU A 82 8.27 3.96 -3.39
N VAL A 83 7.04 4.03 -2.87
CA VAL A 83 6.69 3.37 -1.59
C VAL A 83 6.83 1.85 -1.70
N VAL A 84 6.31 1.25 -2.77
CA VAL A 84 6.43 -0.20 -3.00
C VAL A 84 7.89 -0.63 -3.12
N HIS A 85 8.74 0.17 -3.78
CA HIS A 85 10.20 -0.08 -3.85
C HIS A 85 10.85 -0.12 -2.46
N GLU A 86 10.51 0.82 -1.58
CA GLU A 86 11.02 0.84 -0.21
C GLU A 86 10.54 -0.37 0.60
N LEU A 87 9.27 -0.76 0.44
CA LEU A 87 8.69 -1.91 1.11
C LEU A 87 9.31 -3.23 0.62
N VAL A 88 9.44 -3.43 -0.69
CA VAL A 88 10.05 -4.66 -1.24
C VAL A 88 11.51 -4.78 -0.85
N THR A 89 12.26 -3.67 -0.81
CA THR A 89 13.66 -3.69 -0.37
C THR A 89 13.77 -4.03 1.12
N LYS A 90 12.82 -3.57 1.94
CA LYS A 90 12.73 -3.93 3.36
C LYS A 90 12.44 -5.42 3.55
N VAL A 91 11.37 -5.92 2.91
CA VAL A 91 10.98 -7.34 2.97
C VAL A 91 12.07 -8.24 2.41
N ALA A 92 12.77 -7.82 1.34
CA ALA A 92 13.84 -8.61 0.76
C ALA A 92 14.96 -8.92 1.75
N ARG A 93 15.31 -7.93 2.60
CA ARG A 93 16.30 -8.12 3.68
C ARG A 93 15.77 -9.00 4.80
N GLU A 94 14.51 -8.82 5.20
CA GLU A 94 13.87 -9.60 6.27
C GLU A 94 13.73 -11.09 5.88
N GLU A 95 13.32 -11.33 4.64
CA GLU A 95 13.04 -12.66 4.08
C GLU A 95 14.27 -13.34 3.47
N ASN A 96 15.42 -12.65 3.44
CA ASN A 96 16.67 -13.08 2.83
C ASN A 96 16.49 -13.50 1.36
N ILE A 97 15.67 -12.75 0.61
CA ILE A 97 15.49 -12.93 -0.84
C ILE A 97 16.32 -11.90 -1.60
N THR A 98 16.85 -12.28 -2.76
CA THR A 98 17.76 -11.45 -3.54
C THR A 98 17.55 -11.68 -5.03
N ALA A 99 17.48 -10.59 -5.81
CA ALA A 99 17.58 -10.67 -7.26
C ALA A 99 19.05 -10.82 -7.66
N SER A 100 19.41 -11.92 -8.31
CA SER A 100 20.80 -12.11 -8.76
C SER A 100 21.11 -11.17 -9.93
N ARG A 101 22.40 -10.86 -10.13
CA ARG A 101 22.82 -10.04 -11.28
C ARG A 101 22.46 -10.69 -12.61
N ASP A 102 22.51 -12.02 -12.66
CA ASP A 102 22.22 -12.80 -13.86
C ASP A 102 20.72 -12.79 -14.16
N ASP A 103 19.85 -12.90 -13.14
CA ASP A 103 18.39 -12.80 -13.31
C ASP A 103 17.99 -11.41 -13.81
N VAL A 104 18.56 -10.36 -13.23
CA VAL A 104 18.32 -8.97 -13.65
C VAL A 104 18.80 -8.76 -15.08
N ALA A 105 19.99 -9.24 -15.44
CA ALA A 105 20.52 -9.13 -16.80
C ALA A 105 19.62 -9.88 -17.80
N ALA A 106 19.25 -11.12 -17.49
CA ALA A 106 18.38 -11.93 -18.34
C ALA A 106 16.99 -11.29 -18.54
N ALA A 107 16.42 -10.71 -17.48
CA ALA A 107 15.15 -9.99 -17.57
C ALA A 107 15.28 -8.70 -18.39
N MET A 108 16.38 -7.95 -18.25
CA MET A 108 16.66 -6.77 -19.08
C MET A 108 16.86 -7.11 -20.56
N ASP A 109 17.46 -8.26 -20.88
CA ASP A 109 17.67 -8.73 -22.26
C ASP A 109 16.35 -9.07 -22.98
N GLN A 110 15.27 -9.32 -22.23
CA GLN A 110 13.92 -9.48 -22.80
C GLN A 110 13.26 -8.15 -23.21
N ASP A 111 13.92 -7.01 -22.95
CA ASP A 111 13.41 -5.66 -23.18
C ASP A 111 11.96 -5.48 -22.69
N PRO A 112 11.71 -5.60 -21.37
CA PRO A 112 10.37 -5.68 -20.80
C PRO A 112 9.50 -4.45 -21.10
N PHE A 113 10.12 -3.33 -21.50
CA PHE A 113 9.43 -2.09 -21.83
C PHE A 113 9.66 -1.60 -23.26
N GLY A 114 10.27 -2.42 -24.13
CA GLY A 114 10.57 -2.09 -25.53
C GLY A 114 9.34 -1.92 -26.41
N LYS A 115 8.19 -2.43 -25.97
CA LYS A 115 6.91 -2.18 -26.65
C LYS A 115 6.44 -0.76 -26.36
N GLU A 116 6.16 -0.02 -27.43
CA GLU A 116 5.57 1.31 -27.37
C GLU A 116 4.24 1.28 -26.61
N VAL A 117 4.02 2.31 -25.80
CA VAL A 117 2.76 2.50 -25.07
C VAL A 117 1.70 3.04 -26.05
N PRO A 118 0.50 2.43 -26.12
CA PRO A 118 -0.57 2.92 -26.99
C PRO A 118 -0.89 4.39 -26.75
N THR A 119 -1.14 5.13 -27.85
CA THR A 119 -1.49 6.56 -27.83
C THR A 119 -2.93 6.83 -28.30
N ASP A 120 -3.66 5.77 -28.66
CA ASP A 120 -5.00 5.81 -29.25
C ASP A 120 -6.14 5.88 -28.22
N GLY A 121 -5.80 5.89 -26.92
CA GLY A 121 -6.77 5.91 -25.83
C GLY A 121 -7.38 4.55 -25.51
N SER A 122 -6.84 3.45 -26.06
CA SER A 122 -7.29 2.08 -25.75
C SER A 122 -7.00 1.64 -24.31
N VAL A 123 -6.04 2.29 -23.64
CA VAL A 123 -5.64 2.00 -22.26
C VAL A 123 -6.29 3.02 -21.31
N PRO A 124 -6.98 2.58 -20.24
CA PRO A 124 -7.51 3.49 -19.22
C PRO A 124 -6.41 4.40 -18.63
N PRO A 125 -6.72 5.66 -18.27
CA PRO A 125 -5.73 6.61 -17.78
C PRO A 125 -4.86 6.12 -16.61
N GLU A 126 -5.43 5.37 -15.69
CA GLU A 126 -4.78 4.82 -14.50
C GLU A 126 -3.78 3.73 -14.90
N ALA A 127 -4.21 2.78 -15.74
CA ALA A 127 -3.34 1.74 -16.29
C ALA A 127 -2.22 2.34 -17.17
N LEU A 128 -2.53 3.42 -17.89
CA LEU A 128 -1.55 4.16 -18.67
C LEU A 128 -0.51 4.85 -17.76
N ALA A 129 -0.95 5.50 -16.68
CA ALA A 129 -0.04 6.11 -15.71
C ALA A 129 0.94 5.08 -15.11
N ALA A 130 0.46 3.90 -14.71
CA ALA A 130 1.31 2.80 -14.21
C ALA A 130 2.40 2.41 -15.21
N GLN A 131 2.02 2.22 -16.48
CA GLN A 131 2.95 1.86 -17.56
C GLN A 131 3.98 2.95 -17.85
N LEU A 132 3.59 4.23 -17.75
CA LEU A 132 4.48 5.36 -17.97
C LEU A 132 5.51 5.50 -16.85
N VAL A 133 5.08 5.34 -15.59
CA VAL A 133 5.96 5.44 -14.42
C VAL A 133 7.00 4.32 -14.41
N TYR A 134 6.61 3.08 -14.70
CA TYR A 134 7.57 1.96 -14.80
C TYR A 134 8.70 2.25 -15.81
N ARG A 135 8.38 2.91 -16.93
CA ARG A 135 9.35 3.29 -17.95
C ARG A 135 10.22 4.49 -17.57
N ALA A 136 9.72 5.35 -16.69
CA ALA A 136 10.42 6.54 -16.26
C ALA A 136 11.33 6.31 -15.05
N ARG A 137 11.04 5.32 -14.20
CA ARG A 137 11.95 4.91 -13.11
C ARG A 137 13.29 4.36 -13.65
N ASP A 138 14.23 4.11 -12.75
CA ASP A 138 15.41 3.31 -13.09
C ASP A 138 14.95 1.90 -13.50
N LEU A 139 15.37 1.48 -14.69
CA LEU A 139 14.91 0.24 -15.29
C LEU A 139 15.41 -0.98 -14.50
N ARG A 140 16.65 -0.91 -14.00
CA ARG A 140 17.23 -2.00 -13.23
C ARG A 140 16.54 -2.13 -11.88
N ASP A 141 16.22 -1.02 -11.21
CA ASP A 141 15.45 -1.05 -9.97
C ASP A 141 14.05 -1.63 -10.20
N THR A 142 13.38 -1.21 -11.27
CA THR A 142 12.06 -1.74 -11.64
C THR A 142 12.06 -3.25 -11.87
N VAL A 143 13.04 -3.76 -12.63
CA VAL A 143 13.19 -5.19 -12.88
C VAL A 143 13.56 -5.94 -11.60
N THR A 144 14.41 -5.34 -10.75
CA THR A 144 14.78 -5.90 -9.45
C THR A 144 13.56 -6.04 -8.54
N ASP A 145 12.72 -5.00 -8.46
CA ASP A 145 11.48 -5.02 -7.69
C ASP A 145 10.57 -6.16 -8.16
N GLN A 146 10.37 -6.32 -9.48
CA GLN A 146 9.54 -7.39 -10.04
C GLN A 146 10.07 -8.80 -9.70
N ILE A 147 11.38 -9.01 -9.80
CA ILE A 147 12.00 -10.28 -9.42
C ILE A 147 11.81 -10.57 -7.93
N LEU A 148 12.03 -9.58 -7.07
CA LEU A 148 11.87 -9.74 -5.62
C LEU A 148 10.40 -10.00 -5.22
N LEU A 149 9.45 -9.30 -5.83
CA LEU A 149 8.02 -9.55 -5.63
C LEU A 149 7.63 -10.96 -6.07
N ALA A 150 8.15 -11.42 -7.21
CA ALA A 150 7.89 -12.78 -7.69
C ALA A 150 8.49 -13.85 -6.76
N GLN A 151 9.72 -13.64 -6.27
CA GLN A 151 10.33 -14.54 -5.28
C GLN A 151 9.57 -14.55 -3.96
N LEU A 152 9.05 -13.40 -3.51
CA LEU A 152 8.22 -13.32 -2.30
C LEU A 152 6.91 -14.10 -2.47
N ALA A 153 6.25 -13.97 -3.62
CA ALA A 153 5.06 -14.74 -3.96
C ALA A 153 5.35 -16.24 -3.98
N ASP A 154 6.39 -16.67 -4.71
CA ASP A 154 6.80 -18.08 -4.80
C ASP A 154 7.07 -18.69 -3.41
N LYS A 155 7.70 -17.91 -2.51
CA LYS A 155 8.02 -18.35 -1.15
C LYS A 155 6.77 -18.58 -0.27
N GLN A 156 5.72 -17.78 -0.43
CA GLN A 156 4.59 -17.75 0.53
C GLN A 156 3.28 -18.31 -0.04
N LEU A 157 3.06 -18.26 -1.36
CA LEU A 157 1.74 -18.50 -1.97
C LEU A 157 1.19 -19.90 -1.67
N ASP A 158 2.03 -20.93 -1.73
CA ASP A 158 1.62 -22.32 -1.53
C ASP A 158 1.16 -22.61 -0.09
N GLY A 159 1.73 -21.90 0.89
CA GLY A 159 1.37 -22.04 2.31
C GLY A 159 0.39 -20.97 2.79
N LEU A 160 -0.01 -20.03 1.93
CA LEU A 160 -0.83 -18.90 2.33
C LEU A 160 -2.30 -19.32 2.47
N LYS A 161 -2.78 -19.33 3.72
CA LYS A 161 -4.16 -19.62 4.07
C LYS A 161 -4.72 -18.49 4.94
N VAL A 162 -5.92 -18.04 4.59
CA VAL A 162 -6.69 -17.07 5.37
C VAL A 162 -7.98 -17.73 5.84
N THR A 163 -8.30 -17.54 7.11
CA THR A 163 -9.63 -17.83 7.65
C THR A 163 -10.32 -16.51 7.94
N MET A 164 -11.55 -16.32 7.46
CA MET A 164 -12.30 -15.10 7.71
C MET A 164 -13.80 -15.35 7.89
N ASP A 165 -14.43 -14.52 8.71
CA ASP A 165 -15.88 -14.38 8.71
C ASP A 165 -16.25 -13.32 7.69
N TYR A 166 -17.06 -13.65 6.68
CA TYR A 166 -17.36 -12.72 5.60
C TYR A 166 -18.82 -12.72 5.16
N THR A 167 -19.21 -11.62 4.54
CA THR A 167 -20.46 -11.41 3.82
C THR A 167 -20.16 -10.68 2.51
N THR A 168 -21.13 -10.69 1.58
CA THR A 168 -21.04 -9.99 0.31
C THR A 168 -22.16 -9.00 0.13
N ILE A 169 -21.86 -7.89 -0.54
CA ILE A 169 -22.83 -6.84 -0.88
C ILE A 169 -22.86 -6.74 -2.39
N ALA A 170 -23.97 -7.17 -3.00
CA ALA A 170 -24.13 -7.27 -4.46
C ALA A 170 -25.23 -6.36 -5.03
N SER A 171 -25.74 -5.41 -4.23
CA SER A 171 -26.80 -4.49 -4.67
C SER A 171 -26.75 -3.13 -3.97
N ASP A 172 -26.85 -2.05 -4.76
CA ASP A 172 -27.17 -0.71 -4.27
C ASP A 172 -28.57 -0.65 -3.66
N ASP A 173 -28.84 0.33 -2.79
CA ASP A 173 -30.19 0.57 -2.32
C ASP A 173 -31.05 1.24 -3.39
N ALA A 174 -32.34 0.89 -3.42
CA ALA A 174 -33.35 1.64 -4.15
C ALA A 174 -34.01 2.65 -3.19
N GLY A 175 -33.95 3.96 -3.49
CA GLY A 175 -34.54 4.97 -2.62
C GLY A 175 -34.22 6.42 -2.97
N ALA A 176 -34.68 7.36 -2.13
CA ALA A 176 -34.48 8.80 -2.31
C ALA A 176 -33.05 9.29 -1.97
N ALA A 177 -32.29 8.48 -1.23
CA ALA A 177 -30.86 8.64 -0.98
C ALA A 177 -30.21 7.25 -1.09
N PRO A 178 -29.91 6.78 -2.32
CA PRO A 178 -29.33 5.46 -2.52
C PRO A 178 -27.89 5.44 -2.00
N GLU A 179 -27.60 4.50 -1.10
CA GLU A 179 -26.21 4.18 -0.73
C GLU A 179 -25.61 3.26 -1.79
N SER A 180 -24.40 3.59 -2.21
CA SER A 180 -23.60 2.73 -3.10
C SER A 180 -23.16 1.46 -2.39
N MET A 181 -22.90 0.39 -3.14
CA MET A 181 -22.32 -0.86 -2.60
C MET A 181 -21.04 -0.61 -1.80
N LYS A 182 -20.21 0.36 -2.23
CA LYS A 182 -18.99 0.75 -1.52
C LYS A 182 -19.31 1.32 -0.14
N GLU A 183 -20.19 2.31 -0.06
CA GLU A 183 -20.57 2.94 1.21
C GLU A 183 -21.17 1.93 2.20
N LYS A 184 -22.01 1.00 1.72
CA LYS A 184 -22.54 -0.09 2.54
C LYS A 184 -21.45 -1.03 3.04
N ALA A 185 -20.48 -1.36 2.18
CA ALA A 185 -19.38 -2.25 2.52
C ALA A 185 -18.47 -1.64 3.57
N GLU A 186 -18.17 -0.34 3.44
CA GLU A 186 -17.40 0.42 4.42
C GLU A 186 -18.17 0.54 5.75
N ALA A 187 -19.46 0.84 5.72
CA ALA A 187 -20.29 0.90 6.93
C ALA A 187 -20.33 -0.44 7.66
N LYS A 188 -20.51 -1.55 6.94
CA LYS A 188 -20.48 -2.92 7.50
C LYS A 188 -19.10 -3.28 8.04
N ALA A 189 -18.01 -2.83 7.40
CA ALA A 189 -16.67 -3.02 7.91
C ALA A 189 -16.47 -2.30 9.25
N HIS A 190 -16.95 -1.06 9.37
CA HIS A 190 -16.94 -0.34 10.65
C HIS A 190 -17.77 -1.05 11.72
N GLU A 191 -18.95 -1.57 11.38
CA GLU A 191 -19.76 -2.38 12.31
C GLU A 191 -18.99 -3.61 12.82
N PHE A 192 -18.27 -4.30 11.94
CA PHE A 192 -17.44 -5.46 12.34
C PHE A 192 -16.24 -5.06 13.20
N ALA A 193 -15.63 -3.90 12.94
CA ALA A 193 -14.48 -3.41 13.68
C ALA A 193 -14.88 -2.90 15.08
N ASP A 194 -16.06 -2.30 15.21
CA ASP A 194 -16.58 -1.77 16.47
C ASP A 194 -16.98 -2.88 17.46
N ASP A 195 -17.46 -4.03 16.96
CA ASP A 195 -17.84 -5.18 17.81
C ASP A 195 -17.46 -6.55 17.17
N PRO A 196 -16.16 -6.91 17.18
CA PRO A 196 -15.65 -8.14 16.53
C PRO A 196 -16.26 -9.44 17.07
N ASP A 197 -16.78 -9.42 18.30
CA ASP A 197 -17.41 -10.56 18.96
C ASP A 197 -18.81 -10.84 18.40
N LYS A 198 -19.50 -9.82 17.86
CA LYS A 198 -20.82 -9.97 17.24
C LYS A 198 -20.79 -10.31 15.76
N VAL A 199 -19.62 -10.29 15.12
CA VAL A 199 -19.50 -10.53 13.67
C VAL A 199 -20.14 -11.86 13.26
N ALA A 200 -19.97 -12.93 14.03
CA ALA A 200 -20.58 -14.22 13.69
C ALA A 200 -22.12 -14.19 13.68
N GLU A 201 -22.74 -13.40 14.56
CA GLU A 201 -24.20 -13.18 14.60
C GLU A 201 -24.66 -12.36 13.38
N LEU A 202 -23.92 -11.29 13.06
CA LEU A 202 -24.22 -10.45 11.89
C LEU A 202 -24.11 -11.23 10.58
N ILE A 203 -23.09 -12.10 10.46
CA ILE A 203 -22.91 -12.99 9.31
C ILE A 203 -24.04 -14.02 9.20
N ALA A 204 -24.50 -14.58 10.33
CA ALA A 204 -25.63 -15.49 10.32
C ALA A 204 -26.92 -14.80 9.86
N ALA A 205 -27.16 -13.56 10.32
CA ALA A 205 -28.30 -12.75 9.87
C ALA A 205 -28.23 -12.44 8.37
N ASP A 206 -27.05 -12.14 7.83
CA ASP A 206 -26.86 -11.89 6.41
C ASP A 206 -27.12 -13.14 5.56
N ALA A 207 -26.66 -14.31 6.03
CA ALA A 207 -26.92 -15.61 5.40
C ALA A 207 -28.42 -15.95 5.40
N ASP A 208 -29.13 -15.70 6.51
CA ASP A 208 -30.59 -15.87 6.61
C ASP A 208 -31.34 -14.91 5.67
N ALA A 209 -30.77 -13.74 5.39
CA ALA A 209 -31.27 -12.78 4.40
C ALA A 209 -30.91 -13.16 2.95
N GLY A 210 -30.18 -14.26 2.73
CA GLY A 210 -29.83 -14.79 1.41
C GLY A 210 -28.58 -14.20 0.77
N MET A 211 -27.75 -13.48 1.53
CA MET A 211 -26.43 -13.04 1.07
C MET A 211 -25.43 -14.21 1.06
N ASP A 212 -24.39 -14.14 0.21
CA ASP A 212 -23.27 -15.06 0.32
C ASP A 212 -22.41 -14.64 1.52
N ALA A 213 -22.58 -15.37 2.62
CA ALA A 213 -21.98 -15.07 3.91
C ALA A 213 -21.62 -16.36 4.65
N LYS A 214 -20.48 -16.37 5.33
CA LYS A 214 -19.95 -17.57 6.01
C LYS A 214 -19.04 -17.20 7.19
N VAL A 215 -19.27 -17.89 8.31
CA VAL A 215 -18.37 -17.91 9.47
C VAL A 215 -17.25 -18.92 9.23
N ALA A 216 -16.01 -18.55 9.57
CA ALA A 216 -14.81 -19.36 9.39
C ALA A 216 -14.67 -19.89 7.95
N GLY A 217 -14.82 -19.01 6.97
CA GLY A 217 -14.48 -19.30 5.58
C GLY A 217 -12.96 -19.47 5.44
N GLU A 218 -12.53 -20.63 4.95
CA GLU A 218 -11.12 -20.93 4.68
C GLU A 218 -10.78 -20.69 3.21
N PHE A 219 -9.64 -20.03 2.98
CA PHE A 219 -9.19 -19.60 1.68
C PHE A 219 -7.70 -19.91 1.53
N LEU A 220 -7.36 -20.87 0.67
CA LEU A 220 -5.99 -21.19 0.30
C LEU A 220 -5.63 -20.44 -0.98
N ALA A 221 -4.65 -19.53 -0.90
CA ALA A 221 -4.30 -18.66 -2.02
C ALA A 221 -3.87 -19.44 -3.26
N GLY A 222 -3.10 -20.53 -3.09
CA GLY A 222 -2.69 -21.42 -4.18
C GLY A 222 -3.84 -22.20 -4.86
N GLN A 223 -5.07 -22.16 -4.33
CA GLN A 223 -6.25 -22.83 -4.89
C GLN A 223 -7.28 -21.86 -5.49
N LEU A 224 -7.12 -20.56 -5.27
CA LEU A 224 -8.07 -19.54 -5.73
C LEU A 224 -7.69 -18.96 -7.09
N ASP A 225 -8.64 -18.24 -7.68
CA ASP A 225 -8.35 -17.37 -8.80
C ASP A 225 -7.24 -16.36 -8.43
N PRO A 226 -6.24 -16.10 -9.30
CA PRO A 226 -5.14 -15.17 -9.00
C PRO A 226 -5.60 -13.75 -8.63
N THR A 227 -6.75 -13.30 -9.13
CA THR A 227 -7.34 -12.00 -8.79
C THR A 227 -7.73 -11.96 -7.32
N LEU A 228 -8.32 -13.03 -6.79
CA LEU A 228 -8.61 -13.17 -5.36
C LEU A 228 -7.33 -13.35 -4.55
N ALA A 229 -6.35 -14.12 -5.04
CA ALA A 229 -5.07 -14.32 -4.34
C ALA A 229 -4.25 -13.04 -4.17
N SER A 230 -4.46 -12.03 -5.03
CA SER A 230 -3.84 -10.70 -4.92
C SER A 230 -4.70 -9.67 -4.18
N SER A 231 -5.86 -10.07 -3.67
CA SER A 231 -6.77 -9.19 -2.94
C SER A 231 -6.34 -8.92 -1.50
N VAL A 232 -6.93 -7.90 -0.89
CA VAL A 232 -6.55 -7.39 0.43
C VAL A 232 -6.66 -8.41 1.55
N MET A 233 -7.55 -9.41 1.45
CA MET A 233 -7.71 -10.45 2.47
C MET A 233 -6.43 -11.24 2.72
N PHE A 234 -5.55 -11.38 1.71
CA PHE A 234 -4.30 -12.13 1.81
C PHE A 234 -3.11 -11.29 2.29
N GLY A 235 -3.27 -9.97 2.33
CA GLY A 235 -2.30 -9.04 2.87
C GLY A 235 -2.64 -8.55 4.28
N ALA A 236 -3.93 -8.50 4.64
CA ALA A 236 -4.38 -8.00 5.93
C ALA A 236 -3.95 -8.90 7.10
N SER A 237 -3.66 -8.28 8.24
CA SER A 237 -3.25 -8.96 9.46
C SER A 237 -4.43 -9.64 10.17
N GLU A 238 -4.15 -10.67 10.98
CA GLU A 238 -5.15 -11.26 11.87
C GLU A 238 -5.82 -10.20 12.76
N GLY A 239 -7.14 -10.30 12.92
CA GLY A 239 -7.97 -9.35 13.64
C GLY A 239 -8.37 -8.11 12.84
N SER A 240 -7.86 -7.93 11.62
CA SER A 240 -8.24 -6.80 10.77
C SER A 240 -9.61 -7.03 10.13
N VAL A 241 -10.36 -5.96 9.92
CA VAL A 241 -11.56 -5.99 9.08
C VAL A 241 -11.23 -5.39 7.72
N VAL A 242 -11.69 -6.03 6.65
CA VAL A 242 -11.51 -5.57 5.28
C VAL A 242 -12.86 -5.38 4.60
N ALA A 243 -12.98 -4.35 3.76
CA ALA A 243 -13.97 -4.32 2.71
C ALA A 243 -13.36 -3.93 1.37
N PHE A 244 -13.61 -4.74 0.35
CA PHE A 244 -13.01 -4.57 -0.97
C PHE A 244 -13.86 -5.16 -2.07
N GLN A 245 -13.67 -4.65 -3.27
CA GLN A 245 -14.15 -5.26 -4.50
C GLN A 245 -13.03 -6.15 -5.06
N PRO A 246 -13.25 -7.46 -5.34
CA PRO A 246 -12.17 -8.31 -5.82
C PRO A 246 -11.60 -7.84 -7.18
N SER A 247 -12.47 -7.32 -8.05
CA SER A 247 -12.09 -6.67 -9.30
C SER A 247 -13.18 -5.71 -9.78
N ALA A 248 -12.80 -4.70 -10.56
CA ALA A 248 -13.71 -3.64 -11.01
C ALA A 248 -14.87 -4.15 -11.91
N ASP A 249 -14.73 -5.32 -12.53
CA ASP A 249 -15.77 -5.98 -13.33
C ASP A 249 -16.74 -6.83 -12.51
N GLN A 250 -16.41 -7.13 -11.25
CA GLN A 250 -17.29 -7.86 -10.34
C GLN A 250 -18.21 -6.92 -9.59
N ALA A 251 -19.51 -7.02 -9.83
CA ALA A 251 -20.52 -6.15 -9.21
C ALA A 251 -20.88 -6.59 -7.76
N PHE A 252 -19.88 -6.87 -6.93
CA PHE A 252 -20.08 -7.13 -5.51
C PHE A 252 -18.85 -6.73 -4.68
N TRP A 253 -19.10 -6.40 -3.42
CA TRP A 253 -18.09 -6.15 -2.40
C TRP A 253 -18.03 -7.32 -1.42
N VAL A 254 -16.84 -7.62 -0.94
CA VAL A 254 -16.59 -8.57 0.15
C VAL A 254 -16.30 -7.74 1.40
N VAL A 255 -16.97 -8.06 2.51
CA VAL A 255 -16.68 -7.51 3.83
C VAL A 255 -16.34 -8.66 4.75
N GLY A 256 -15.22 -8.59 5.47
CA GLY A 256 -14.86 -9.69 6.37
C GLY A 256 -13.87 -9.34 7.47
N LEU A 257 -13.96 -10.10 8.56
CA LEU A 257 -13.02 -10.08 9.68
C LEU A 257 -12.02 -11.23 9.52
N ILE A 258 -10.74 -10.89 9.41
CA ILE A 258 -9.64 -11.87 9.29
C ILE A 258 -9.45 -12.57 10.63
N ARG A 259 -9.82 -13.84 10.71
CA ARG A 259 -9.69 -14.68 11.92
C ARG A 259 -8.31 -15.30 12.06
N SER A 260 -7.68 -15.67 10.95
CA SER A 260 -6.29 -16.13 10.95
C SER A 260 -5.63 -15.92 9.59
N ARG A 261 -4.32 -15.76 9.61
CA ARG A 261 -3.47 -15.74 8.41
C ARG A 261 -2.22 -16.58 8.65
N GLU A 262 -2.10 -17.66 7.89
CA GLU A 262 -0.97 -18.60 7.94
C GLU A 262 -0.20 -18.52 6.63
N THR A 263 1.13 -18.63 6.65
CA THR A 263 2.00 -18.63 5.45
C THR A 263 2.71 -19.96 5.22
N ASP A 264 2.50 -20.93 6.11
CA ASP A 264 3.09 -22.27 6.12
C ASP A 264 2.03 -23.37 6.25
N ALA A 265 0.78 -23.06 5.90
CA ALA A 265 -0.32 -24.01 5.97
C ALA A 265 -0.06 -25.20 5.04
N THR A 266 -0.30 -26.41 5.54
CA THR A 266 -0.17 -27.62 4.73
C THR A 266 -1.43 -27.82 3.88
N GLY A 267 -1.35 -27.49 2.59
CA GLY A 267 -2.43 -27.72 1.65
C GLY A 267 -1.95 -27.51 0.23
N GLN A 268 -1.58 -28.59 -0.47
CA GLN A 268 -1.20 -28.47 -1.88
C GLN A 268 -2.44 -28.33 -2.75
N ALA A 269 -2.40 -27.41 -3.71
CA ALA A 269 -3.35 -27.43 -4.81
C ALA A 269 -3.17 -28.74 -5.59
N THR A 270 -4.24 -29.52 -5.75
CA THR A 270 -4.22 -30.75 -6.57
C THR A 270 -3.86 -30.43 -8.03
N GLN A 271 -4.09 -29.18 -8.45
CA GLN A 271 -3.61 -28.58 -9.68
C GLN A 271 -3.52 -27.06 -9.46
N PRO A 272 -2.31 -26.46 -9.41
CA PRO A 272 -2.18 -25.02 -9.23
C PRO A 272 -2.78 -24.27 -10.43
N PRO A 273 -3.48 -23.15 -10.21
CA PRO A 273 -3.97 -22.31 -11.29
C PRO A 273 -2.80 -21.82 -12.14
N GLN A 274 -3.02 -21.65 -13.45
CA GLN A 274 -1.99 -21.12 -14.32
C GLN A 274 -1.89 -19.60 -14.10
N VAL A 275 -0.89 -19.17 -13.33
CA VAL A 275 -0.67 -17.76 -12.96
C VAL A 275 0.31 -17.11 -13.95
N SER A 276 -0.03 -15.95 -14.49
CA SER A 276 0.88 -15.16 -15.33
C SER A 276 1.98 -14.50 -14.49
N ALA A 277 3.08 -14.09 -15.13
CA ALA A 277 4.15 -13.37 -14.44
C ALA A 277 3.64 -12.08 -13.75
N ASP A 278 2.77 -11.32 -14.42
CA ASP A 278 2.19 -10.10 -13.85
C ASP A 278 1.30 -10.39 -12.63
N GLN A 279 0.55 -11.49 -12.66
CA GLN A 279 -0.27 -11.92 -11.53
C GLN A 279 0.59 -12.36 -10.33
N ILE A 280 1.70 -13.07 -10.58
CA ILE A 280 2.67 -13.43 -9.53
C ILE A 280 3.26 -12.17 -8.88
N VAL A 281 3.63 -11.16 -9.67
CA VAL A 281 4.13 -9.88 -9.15
C VAL A 281 3.04 -9.14 -8.35
N ALA A 282 1.78 -9.17 -8.79
CA ALA A 282 0.67 -8.55 -8.07
C ALA A 282 0.40 -9.24 -6.73
N ILE A 283 0.45 -10.57 -6.68
CA ILE A 283 0.41 -11.35 -5.42
C ILE A 283 1.57 -10.95 -4.53
N GLY A 284 2.80 -10.90 -5.06
CA GLY A 284 3.98 -10.44 -4.32
C GLY A 284 3.80 -9.06 -3.71
N ARG A 285 3.21 -8.11 -4.46
CA ARG A 285 2.90 -6.76 -3.96
C ARG A 285 1.91 -6.81 -2.81
N ARG A 286 0.86 -7.63 -2.90
CA ARG A 286 -0.09 -7.83 -1.80
C ARG A 286 0.59 -8.34 -0.53
N LEU A 287 1.56 -9.23 -0.67
CA LEU A 287 2.32 -9.79 0.46
C LEU A 287 3.21 -8.76 1.17
N LEU A 288 3.39 -7.56 0.61
CA LEU A 288 4.06 -6.45 1.30
C LEU A 288 3.17 -5.76 2.35
N GLN A 289 1.86 -5.98 2.33
CA GLN A 289 0.90 -5.26 3.18
C GLN A 289 1.21 -5.38 4.68
N PRO A 290 1.54 -6.55 5.26
CA PRO A 290 1.92 -6.62 6.69
C PRO A 290 3.13 -5.74 7.04
N THR A 291 4.05 -5.54 6.09
CA THR A 291 5.19 -4.63 6.29
C THR A 291 4.78 -3.18 6.10
N ALA A 292 3.84 -2.88 5.20
CA ALA A 292 3.25 -1.55 5.06
C ALA A 292 2.52 -1.13 6.34
N ASP A 293 1.68 -2.01 6.91
CA ASP A 293 0.89 -1.76 8.13
C ASP A 293 1.77 -1.44 9.35
N ARG A 294 2.96 -2.05 9.42
CA ARG A 294 3.94 -1.79 10.49
C ARG A 294 4.89 -0.64 10.19
N SER A 295 4.81 -0.02 9.01
CA SER A 295 5.69 1.09 8.63
C SER A 295 4.97 2.42 8.82
N ASP A 296 5.67 3.44 9.31
CA ASP A 296 5.13 4.80 9.42
C ASP A 296 5.10 5.46 8.03
N ILE A 297 4.10 5.12 7.20
CA ILE A 297 3.90 5.69 5.86
C ILE A 297 3.06 6.97 5.97
N ARG A 298 3.68 8.11 5.73
CA ARG A 298 3.03 9.42 5.72
C ARG A 298 3.15 10.08 4.36
N ILE A 299 2.09 10.01 3.58
CA ILE A 299 1.95 10.67 2.29
C ILE A 299 1.70 12.17 2.51
N SER A 300 2.38 13.02 1.74
CA SER A 300 2.09 14.45 1.76
C SER A 300 0.67 14.71 1.22
N PRO A 301 -0.18 15.49 1.92
CA PRO A 301 -1.59 15.71 1.54
C PRO A 301 -1.80 16.19 0.11
N ARG A 302 -0.80 16.83 -0.51
CA ARG A 302 -0.85 17.26 -1.92
C ARG A 302 -0.99 16.11 -2.92
N TYR A 303 -0.58 14.89 -2.54
CA TYR A 303 -0.65 13.70 -3.38
C TYR A 303 -1.83 12.81 -3.00
N GLY A 304 -2.37 12.94 -1.79
CA GLY A 304 -3.51 12.18 -1.30
C GLY A 304 -3.16 11.33 -0.08
N VAL A 305 -3.71 10.13 -0.01
CA VAL A 305 -3.58 9.20 1.13
C VAL A 305 -3.04 7.85 0.69
N TRP A 306 -2.35 7.16 1.59
CA TRP A 306 -1.96 5.77 1.36
C TRP A 306 -3.21 4.90 1.42
N ASP A 307 -3.41 4.09 0.39
CA ASP A 307 -4.50 3.13 0.29
C ASP A 307 -3.94 1.71 0.48
N PRO A 308 -4.16 1.08 1.65
CA PRO A 308 -3.71 -0.28 1.92
C PRO A 308 -4.42 -1.32 1.04
N SER A 309 -5.65 -1.04 0.61
CA SER A 309 -6.43 -1.93 -0.25
C SER A 309 -5.87 -1.95 -1.66
N ALA A 310 -5.49 -0.81 -2.23
CA ALA A 310 -4.80 -0.76 -3.53
C ALA A 310 -3.27 -0.98 -3.44
N MET A 311 -2.69 -0.95 -2.23
CA MET A 311 -1.25 -0.85 -1.99
C MET A 311 -0.62 0.32 -2.77
N GLY A 312 -1.30 1.47 -2.80
CA GLY A 312 -0.97 2.63 -3.65
C GLY A 312 -1.42 3.95 -3.04
N VAL A 313 -1.45 5.02 -3.84
CA VAL A 313 -1.85 6.36 -3.37
C VAL A 313 -3.20 6.74 -3.99
N ALA A 314 -4.21 6.89 -3.14
CA ALA A 314 -5.54 7.38 -3.52
C ALA A 314 -5.58 8.92 -3.41
N PRO A 315 -6.42 9.62 -4.22
CA PRO A 315 -6.54 11.07 -4.13
C PRO A 315 -7.06 11.56 -2.76
N SER A 316 -7.95 10.78 -2.14
CA SER A 316 -8.56 11.06 -0.84
C SER A 316 -9.01 9.76 -0.15
N GLU A 317 -9.37 9.81 1.13
CA GLU A 317 -9.91 8.65 1.86
C GLU A 317 -11.19 8.10 1.22
N ALA A 318 -12.04 8.97 0.68
CA ALA A 318 -13.27 8.56 -0.02
C ALA A 318 -13.01 7.84 -1.35
N GLU A 319 -11.80 7.98 -1.91
CA GLU A 319 -11.42 7.47 -3.23
C GLU A 319 -10.47 6.26 -3.15
N THR A 320 -10.32 5.64 -1.98
CA THR A 320 -9.61 4.36 -1.83
C THR A 320 -10.34 3.23 -2.57
N ALA A 321 -9.60 2.17 -2.93
CA ALA A 321 -10.13 0.96 -3.55
C ALA A 321 -10.90 0.07 -2.55
N GLY A 322 -10.80 0.37 -1.26
CA GLY A 322 -11.48 -0.32 -0.17
C GLY A 322 -10.94 0.14 1.18
N VAL A 323 -11.35 -0.54 2.24
CA VAL A 323 -10.94 -0.24 3.61
C VAL A 323 -10.23 -1.44 4.24
N VAL A 324 -9.21 -1.14 5.03
CA VAL A 324 -8.56 -2.07 5.95
C VAL A 324 -8.54 -1.40 7.31
N LEU A 325 -9.33 -1.94 8.24
CA LEU A 325 -9.39 -1.49 9.62
C LEU A 325 -8.50 -2.41 10.45
N PRO A 326 -7.46 -1.89 11.12
CA PRO A 326 -6.57 -2.71 11.93
C PRO A 326 -7.31 -3.30 13.14
N PRO A 327 -6.75 -4.32 13.82
CA PRO A 327 -7.33 -4.88 15.02
C PRO A 327 -7.51 -3.81 16.10
N ALA A 328 -8.62 -3.86 16.86
CA ALA A 328 -8.96 -2.86 17.88
C ALA A 328 -7.85 -2.56 18.92
N ASP A 329 -6.96 -3.53 19.19
CA ASP A 329 -5.85 -3.36 20.14
C ASP A 329 -4.63 -2.61 19.57
N ALA A 330 -4.56 -2.40 18.24
CA ALA A 330 -3.42 -1.77 17.57
C ALA A 330 -3.30 -0.26 17.86
N ASP A 331 -4.42 0.42 18.16
CA ASP A 331 -4.44 1.86 18.47
C ASP A 331 -3.89 2.19 19.87
N THR A 332 -3.70 1.18 20.72
CA THR A 332 -3.20 1.38 22.10
C THR A 332 -1.67 1.45 22.23
N GLN A 333 -0.92 1.34 21.12
CA GLN A 333 0.55 1.32 21.14
C GLN A 333 1.24 2.53 20.48
N GLN A 334 0.53 3.62 20.18
CA GLN A 334 1.12 4.88 19.69
C GLN A 334 1.26 5.95 20.78
#